data_AF-A0A9D7YCX2-F1
#
_entry.id   AF-A0A9D7YCX2-F1
#
_cell.length_a   1.000
_cell.length_b   1.000
_cell.length_c   1.000
_cell.angle_alpha   90.00
_cell.angle_beta   90.00
_cell.angle_gamma   90.00
#
_symmetry.space_group_name_H-M   'P 1'
#
loop_
_entity.id
_entity.type
_entity.pdbx_description
1 polymer ?
#
loop_
_entity_poly.entity_id
_entity_poly.type
_entity_poly.pdbx_seq_one_letter_code
_entity_poly.pdbx_strand_id
1 'polypeptide(L)'
;MIKSAFSAVWSRPKMLFLIYGVGFVLAMLVARPFYVTFLNEADTSVALDALLKDFDFMIFSDFINQSGDAFKPLFSLIFVIGIVYLFLSNFFDGGILQVIKNKEFTFADFFAGGSKLFGKFLMLLLYSLIFLLVLVAFSGMFFFIFASIGEGGSEKTYFFVMLPPIAILTYFFSVVIVQNMYAKVMMSQKDDLGPWEAFGKAFGYTMKRPVTFLLFWGVLFVGFLLLLVYLGIDSLTQMSTSITIFMMFLVQQVSVLARTFLKIFNLTLARAFFDANPISLEKRVKLETNSDLEDDSVVRVE
;
A
#
# COMPACT_ATOMS: atom_id res chain seq x y z
N MET A 1 17.85 -9.07 11.87
CA MET A 1 16.72 -8.86 10.94
C MET A 1 16.21 -7.41 10.93
N ILE A 2 15.64 -6.89 12.04
CA ILE A 2 15.12 -5.50 12.07
C ILE A 2 16.25 -4.47 11.83
N LYS A 3 17.36 -4.57 12.59
CA LYS A 3 18.52 -3.68 12.43
C LYS A 3 19.13 -3.74 11.01
N SER A 4 19.21 -4.93 10.43
CA SER A 4 19.75 -5.13 9.08
C SER A 4 18.83 -4.54 8.01
N ALA A 5 17.51 -4.72 8.14
CA ALA A 5 16.54 -4.10 7.24
C ALA A 5 16.58 -2.56 7.33
N PHE A 6 16.70 -2.02 8.56
CA PHE A 6 16.78 -0.58 8.78
C PHE A 6 18.05 0.01 8.14
N SER A 7 19.20 -0.62 8.41
CA SER A 7 20.48 -0.22 7.84
C SER A 7 20.50 -0.31 6.31
N ALA A 8 19.84 -1.32 5.72
CA ALA A 8 19.75 -1.46 4.26
C ALA A 8 19.01 -0.30 3.60
N VAL A 9 17.95 0.22 4.21
CA VAL A 9 17.22 1.40 3.70
C VAL A 9 18.02 2.68 3.97
N TRP A 10 18.54 2.86 5.18
CA TRP A 10 19.27 4.06 5.59
C TRP A 10 20.55 4.30 4.78
N SER A 11 21.25 3.22 4.40
CA SER A 11 22.45 3.28 3.56
C SER A 11 22.18 3.67 2.09
N ARG A 12 20.91 3.78 1.67
CA ARG A 12 20.52 4.02 0.27
C ARG A 12 19.56 5.22 0.14
N PRO A 13 19.97 6.43 0.54
CA PRO A 13 19.09 7.60 0.53
C PRO A 13 18.64 7.99 -0.87
N LYS A 14 19.45 7.74 -1.91
CA LYS A 14 19.10 8.02 -3.31
C LYS A 14 17.81 7.31 -3.74
N MET A 15 17.61 6.06 -3.31
CA MET A 15 16.39 5.30 -3.58
C MET A 15 15.17 5.92 -2.87
N LEU A 16 15.34 6.30 -1.61
CA LEU A 16 14.29 6.96 -0.81
C LEU A 16 13.86 8.29 -1.46
N PHE A 17 14.82 9.15 -1.81
CA PHE A 17 14.55 10.45 -2.44
C PHE A 17 13.98 10.32 -3.86
N LEU A 18 14.35 9.28 -4.62
CA LEU A 18 13.74 9.01 -5.93
C LEU A 18 12.23 8.74 -5.79
N ILE A 19 11.86 7.82 -4.89
CA ILE A 19 10.45 7.44 -4.69
C ILE A 19 9.65 8.62 -4.11
N TYR A 20 10.22 9.31 -3.13
CA TYR A 20 9.64 10.52 -2.56
C TYR A 20 9.45 11.62 -3.62
N GLY A 21 10.48 11.89 -4.43
CA GLY A 21 10.47 12.94 -5.45
C GLY A 21 9.41 12.69 -6.53
N VAL A 22 9.28 11.44 -6.99
CA VAL A 22 8.21 11.09 -7.95
C VAL A 22 6.83 11.29 -7.33
N GLY A 23 6.63 10.85 -6.07
CA GLY A 23 5.37 11.08 -5.36
C GLY A 23 5.05 12.57 -5.18
N PHE A 24 6.06 13.37 -4.85
CA PHE A 24 5.94 14.81 -4.70
C PHE A 24 5.55 15.49 -6.02
N VAL A 25 6.19 15.14 -7.14
CA VAL A 25 5.83 15.67 -8.46
C VAL A 25 4.39 15.35 -8.81
N LEU A 26 3.94 14.11 -8.60
CA LEU A 26 2.55 13.72 -8.87
C LEU A 26 1.55 14.47 -7.97
N ALA A 27 1.89 14.68 -6.70
CA ALA A 27 1.06 15.47 -5.79
C ALA A 27 0.97 16.93 -6.25
N MET A 28 2.07 17.53 -6.72
CA MET A 28 2.09 18.89 -7.24
C MET A 28 1.22 19.08 -8.49
N LEU A 29 1.10 18.06 -9.34
CA LEU A 29 0.21 18.09 -10.51
C LEU A 29 -1.27 18.25 -10.12
N VAL A 30 -1.65 17.81 -8.92
CA VAL A 30 -3.01 17.97 -8.37
C VAL A 30 -3.12 19.23 -7.53
N ALA A 31 -2.09 19.55 -6.74
CA ALA A 31 -2.11 20.68 -5.81
C ALA A 31 -2.30 22.02 -6.52
N ARG A 32 -1.64 22.22 -7.68
CA ARG A 32 -1.77 23.46 -8.45
C ARG A 32 -3.20 23.73 -8.96
N PRO A 33 -3.84 22.83 -9.73
CA PRO A 33 -5.19 23.08 -10.18
C PRO A 33 -6.19 23.15 -9.01
N PHE A 34 -5.97 22.39 -7.94
CA PHE A 34 -6.76 22.54 -6.71
C PHE A 34 -6.65 23.96 -6.14
N TYR A 35 -5.44 24.51 -6.00
CA TYR A 35 -5.22 25.86 -5.50
C TYR A 35 -5.87 26.93 -6.38
N VAL A 36 -5.75 26.81 -7.70
CA VAL A 36 -6.36 27.77 -8.64
C VAL A 36 -7.89 27.71 -8.57
N THR A 37 -8.48 26.52 -8.58
CA THR A 37 -9.93 26.35 -8.39
C THR A 37 -10.36 26.93 -7.05
N PHE A 38 -9.63 26.64 -5.98
CA PHE A 38 -9.95 27.15 -4.65
C PHE A 38 -9.93 28.69 -4.60
N LEU A 39 -8.93 29.36 -5.17
CA LEU A 39 -8.88 30.82 -5.23
C LEU A 39 -10.05 31.41 -6.02
N ASN A 40 -10.35 30.85 -7.20
CA ASN A 40 -11.44 31.34 -8.05
C ASN A 40 -12.81 31.27 -7.36
N GLU A 41 -13.05 30.20 -6.60
CA GLU A 41 -14.30 30.05 -5.83
C GLU A 41 -14.26 30.89 -4.54
N ALA A 42 -13.10 30.99 -3.87
CA ALA A 42 -12.95 31.72 -2.61
C ALA A 42 -13.00 33.24 -2.75
N ASP A 43 -12.53 33.81 -3.87
CA ASP A 43 -12.59 35.25 -4.14
C ASP A 43 -14.03 35.81 -4.17
N THR A 44 -15.04 34.94 -4.23
CA THR A 44 -16.45 35.34 -4.16
C THR A 44 -17.06 35.29 -2.76
N SER A 45 -16.34 34.77 -1.75
CA SER A 45 -16.92 34.51 -0.42
C SER A 45 -15.99 34.90 0.74
N VAL A 46 -16.35 36.02 1.39
CA VAL A 46 -15.74 36.50 2.65
C VAL A 46 -15.84 35.46 3.78
N ALA A 47 -16.74 34.48 3.67
CA ALA A 47 -16.91 33.42 4.67
C ALA A 47 -15.71 32.46 4.75
N LEU A 48 -14.90 32.34 3.70
CA LEU A 48 -13.70 31.48 3.72
C LEU A 48 -12.58 32.03 4.60
N ASP A 49 -12.55 33.33 4.88
CA ASP A 49 -11.60 33.91 5.83
C ASP A 49 -11.83 33.39 7.26
N ALA A 50 -13.07 33.00 7.59
CA ALA A 50 -13.40 32.39 8.88
C ALA A 50 -12.78 30.98 9.01
N LEU A 51 -12.72 30.20 7.91
CA LEU A 51 -12.11 28.86 7.88
C LEU A 51 -10.59 28.90 8.10
N LEU A 52 -9.92 30.02 7.81
CA LEU A 52 -8.49 30.20 8.07
C LEU A 52 -8.18 30.36 9.57
N LYS A 53 -9.15 30.86 10.35
CA LYS A 53 -8.97 31.09 11.78
C LYS A 53 -9.42 29.90 12.61
N ASP A 54 -10.60 29.39 12.35
CA ASP A 54 -11.17 28.21 12.99
C ASP A 54 -11.94 27.40 11.93
N PHE A 55 -11.64 26.11 11.82
CA PHE A 55 -12.35 25.24 10.88
C PHE A 55 -13.81 25.06 11.31
N ASP A 56 -14.73 25.72 10.61
CA ASP A 56 -16.17 25.56 10.73
C ASP A 56 -16.70 24.59 9.69
N PHE A 57 -17.17 23.42 10.14
CA PHE A 57 -17.69 22.38 9.26
C PHE A 57 -18.94 22.83 8.47
N MET A 58 -19.76 23.72 9.02
CA MET A 58 -20.96 24.22 8.35
C MET A 58 -20.57 25.12 7.17
N ILE A 59 -19.65 26.06 7.39
CA ILE A 59 -19.12 26.94 6.33
C ILE A 59 -18.44 26.10 5.23
N PHE A 60 -17.63 25.11 5.62
CA PHE A 60 -16.98 24.21 4.67
C PHE A 60 -18.00 23.40 3.85
N SER A 61 -19.02 22.84 4.51
CA SER A 61 -20.07 22.07 3.85
C SER A 61 -20.86 22.92 2.87
N ASP A 62 -21.25 24.14 3.26
CA ASP A 62 -21.98 25.07 2.38
C ASP A 62 -21.14 25.48 1.17
N PHE A 63 -19.85 25.76 1.37
CA PHE A 63 -18.91 26.05 0.28
C PHE A 63 -18.82 24.89 -0.71
N ILE A 64 -18.67 23.66 -0.23
CA ILE A 64 -18.61 22.47 -1.10
C ILE A 64 -19.94 22.21 -1.80
N ASN A 65 -21.07 22.46 -1.15
CA ASN A 65 -22.39 22.32 -1.79
C ASN A 65 -22.60 23.35 -2.90
N GLN A 66 -22.09 24.57 -2.73
CA GLN A 66 -22.21 25.65 -3.72
C GLN A 66 -21.20 25.53 -4.86
N SER A 67 -19.95 25.19 -4.53
CA SER A 67 -18.80 25.25 -5.46
C SER A 67 -18.34 23.86 -5.92
N GLY A 68 -18.97 22.79 -5.45
CA GLY A 68 -18.53 21.41 -5.67
C GLY A 68 -18.41 21.02 -7.15
N ASP A 69 -19.20 21.64 -8.01
CA ASP A 69 -19.13 21.45 -9.46
C ASP A 69 -17.78 21.89 -10.05
N ALA A 70 -17.17 22.95 -9.51
CA ALA A 70 -15.85 23.42 -9.90
C ALA A 70 -14.73 22.42 -9.50
N PHE A 71 -14.96 21.62 -8.45
CA PHE A 71 -14.03 20.60 -7.98
C PHE A 71 -14.22 19.24 -8.68
N LYS A 72 -15.33 19.00 -9.39
CA LYS A 72 -15.58 17.73 -10.11
C LYS A 72 -14.42 17.27 -11.01
N PRO A 73 -13.80 18.13 -11.84
CA PRO A 73 -12.65 17.73 -12.65
C PRO A 73 -11.44 17.28 -11.84
N LEU A 74 -11.27 17.83 -10.62
CA LEU A 74 -10.16 17.47 -9.73
C LEU A 74 -10.30 16.05 -9.21
N PHE A 75 -11.51 15.56 -8.94
CA PHE A 75 -11.71 14.16 -8.54
C PHE A 75 -11.28 13.19 -9.65
N SER A 76 -11.60 13.50 -10.91
CA SER A 76 -11.13 12.71 -12.06
C SER A 76 -9.60 12.73 -12.16
N LEU A 77 -8.98 13.89 -12.00
CA LEU A 77 -7.53 14.03 -12.00
C LEU A 77 -6.86 13.26 -10.86
N ILE A 78 -7.38 13.36 -9.63
CA ILE A 78 -6.92 12.62 -8.45
C ILE A 78 -7.02 11.11 -8.70
N PHE A 79 -8.12 10.65 -9.28
CA PHE A 79 -8.32 9.24 -9.61
C PHE A 79 -7.29 8.74 -10.62
N VAL A 80 -7.07 9.48 -11.72
CA VAL A 80 -6.08 9.13 -12.75
C VAL A 80 -4.66 9.14 -12.17
N ILE A 81 -4.27 10.18 -11.43
CA ILE A 81 -2.96 10.27 -10.76
C ILE A 81 -2.81 9.13 -9.75
N GLY A 82 -3.86 8.77 -9.03
CA GLY A 82 -3.89 7.64 -8.11
C GLY A 82 -3.60 6.31 -8.82
N ILE A 83 -4.22 6.07 -9.98
CA ILE A 83 -3.93 4.90 -10.82
C ILE A 83 -2.47 4.92 -11.28
N VAL A 84 -1.98 6.04 -11.81
CA VAL A 84 -0.58 6.17 -12.25
C VAL A 84 0.40 5.88 -11.11
N TYR A 85 0.15 6.46 -9.93
CA TYR A 85 0.97 6.21 -8.74
C TYR A 85 0.91 4.76 -8.29
N LEU A 86 -0.24 4.09 -8.41
CA LEU A 86 -0.39 2.69 -8.06
C LEU A 86 0.45 1.78 -8.97
N PHE A 87 0.50 2.07 -10.28
CA PHE A 87 1.39 1.37 -11.22
C PHE A 87 2.85 1.65 -10.89
N LEU A 88 3.23 2.92 -10.72
CA LEU A 88 4.59 3.31 -10.33
C LEU A 88 5.02 2.70 -9.00
N SER A 89 4.12 2.59 -8.04
CA SER A 89 4.37 1.96 -6.75
C SER A 89 4.76 0.49 -6.92
N ASN A 90 4.05 -0.26 -7.78
CA ASN A 90 4.41 -1.66 -8.07
C ASN A 90 5.73 -1.76 -8.85
N PHE A 91 6.00 -0.82 -9.76
CA PHE A 91 7.30 -0.73 -10.41
C PHE A 91 8.43 -0.49 -9.39
N PHE A 92 8.25 0.43 -8.46
CA PHE A 92 9.23 0.73 -7.41
C PHE A 92 9.46 -0.44 -6.47
N ASP A 93 8.42 -1.23 -6.13
CA ASP A 93 8.59 -2.43 -5.31
C ASP A 93 9.58 -3.42 -5.96
N GLY A 94 9.56 -3.56 -7.30
CA GLY A 94 10.51 -4.40 -8.04
C GLY A 94 11.94 -3.85 -7.98
N GLY A 95 12.10 -2.54 -8.17
CA GLY A 95 13.39 -1.85 -8.07
C GLY A 95 13.99 -1.92 -6.66
N ILE A 96 13.17 -1.75 -5.62
CA ILE A 96 13.57 -1.88 -4.21
C ILE A 96 14.14 -3.29 -3.96
N LEU A 97 13.40 -4.34 -4.37
CA LEU A 97 13.83 -5.72 -4.15
C LEU A 97 15.12 -6.05 -4.91
N GLN A 98 15.34 -5.48 -6.10
CA GLN A 98 16.60 -5.67 -6.83
C GLN A 98 17.77 -4.93 -6.14
N VAL A 99 17.59 -3.67 -5.77
CA VAL A 99 18.62 -2.86 -5.11
C VAL A 99 19.05 -3.44 -3.76
N ILE A 100 18.14 -4.07 -3.01
CA ILE A 100 18.48 -4.73 -1.74
C ILE A 100 19.36 -5.97 -1.95
N LYS A 101 19.34 -6.59 -3.16
CA LYS A 101 20.29 -7.68 -3.49
C LYS A 101 21.71 -7.15 -3.72
N ASN A 102 21.83 -5.96 -4.29
CA ASN A 102 23.10 -5.40 -4.69
C ASN A 102 23.76 -4.64 -3.54
N LYS A 103 25.10 -4.64 -3.50
CA LYS A 103 25.86 -3.90 -2.48
C LYS A 103 25.73 -2.39 -2.63
N GLU A 104 25.63 -1.89 -3.86
CA GLU A 104 25.55 -0.47 -4.18
C GLU A 104 24.26 -0.11 -4.92
N PHE A 105 23.80 1.13 -4.73
CA PHE A 105 22.65 1.66 -5.46
C PHE A 105 23.10 2.25 -6.79
N THR A 106 22.59 1.70 -7.89
CA THR A 106 22.62 2.32 -9.20
C THR A 106 21.20 2.53 -9.72
N PHE A 107 20.96 3.63 -10.43
CA PHE A 107 19.66 3.86 -11.06
C PHE A 107 19.34 2.77 -12.09
N ALA A 108 20.34 2.33 -12.84
CA ALA A 108 20.20 1.25 -13.81
C ALA A 108 19.65 -0.04 -13.16
N ASP A 109 20.21 -0.47 -12.03
CA ASP A 109 19.72 -1.66 -11.32
C ASP A 109 18.31 -1.48 -10.78
N PHE A 110 17.98 -0.28 -10.29
CA PHE A 110 16.65 0.03 -9.78
C PHE A 110 15.59 -0.06 -10.88
N PHE A 111 15.82 0.59 -12.02
CA PHE A 111 14.88 0.58 -13.14
C PHE A 111 14.83 -0.79 -13.83
N ALA A 112 15.95 -1.51 -13.93
CA ALA A 112 16.00 -2.88 -14.46
C ALA A 112 15.23 -3.86 -13.56
N GLY A 113 15.37 -3.74 -12.24
CA GLY A 113 14.60 -4.53 -11.27
C GLY A 113 13.10 -4.24 -11.35
N GLY A 114 12.76 -2.96 -11.48
CA GLY A 114 11.39 -2.52 -11.69
C GLY A 114 10.78 -3.10 -12.96
N SER A 115 11.43 -2.95 -14.11
CA SER A 115 10.91 -3.41 -15.40
C SER A 115 10.78 -4.93 -15.49
N LYS A 116 11.76 -5.68 -14.97
CA LYS A 116 11.76 -7.15 -14.98
C LYS A 116 10.58 -7.75 -14.22
N LEU A 117 10.22 -7.18 -13.07
CA LEU A 117 9.16 -7.70 -12.19
C LEU A 117 7.80 -7.03 -12.41
N PHE A 118 7.76 -5.92 -13.15
CA PHE A 118 6.57 -5.07 -13.31
C PHE A 118 5.32 -5.85 -13.72
N GLY A 119 5.38 -6.61 -14.81
CA GLY A 119 4.22 -7.35 -15.32
C GLY A 119 3.68 -8.38 -14.33
N LYS A 120 4.58 -9.08 -13.62
CA LYS A 120 4.19 -10.05 -12.59
C LYS A 120 3.55 -9.37 -11.38
N PHE A 121 4.09 -8.22 -10.98
CA PHE A 121 3.55 -7.45 -9.84
C PHE A 121 2.21 -6.82 -10.18
N LEU A 122 1.99 -6.40 -11.44
CA LEU A 122 0.68 -5.96 -11.91
C LEU A 122 -0.36 -7.08 -11.90
N MET A 123 -0.01 -8.29 -12.36
CA MET A 123 -0.92 -9.45 -12.27
C MET A 123 -1.25 -9.80 -10.82
N LEU A 124 -0.27 -9.77 -9.93
CA LEU A 124 -0.48 -9.99 -8.50
C LEU A 124 -1.37 -8.91 -7.86
N LEU A 125 -1.18 -7.65 -8.27
CA LEU A 125 -2.03 -6.54 -7.87
C LEU A 125 -3.48 -6.79 -8.32
N LEU A 126 -3.72 -7.20 -9.56
CA LEU A 126 -5.07 -7.50 -10.05
C LEU A 126 -5.73 -8.61 -9.23
N TYR A 127 -5.01 -9.69 -8.92
CA TYR A 127 -5.54 -10.73 -8.03
C TYR A 127 -5.87 -10.18 -6.64
N SER A 128 -4.99 -9.36 -6.08
CA SER A 128 -5.23 -8.75 -4.76
C SER A 128 -6.44 -7.82 -4.79
N LEU A 129 -6.63 -7.04 -5.85
CA LEU A 129 -7.80 -6.17 -6.03
C LEU A 129 -9.10 -6.97 -6.15
N ILE A 130 -9.10 -8.08 -6.90
CA ILE A 130 -10.27 -8.97 -6.99
C ILE A 130 -10.60 -9.53 -5.60
N PHE A 131 -9.61 -10.02 -4.87
CA PHE A 131 -9.81 -10.52 -3.50
C PHE A 131 -10.34 -9.44 -2.54
N LEU A 132 -9.82 -8.21 -2.63
CA LEU A 132 -10.31 -7.08 -1.84
C LEU A 132 -11.74 -6.69 -2.22
N LEU A 133 -12.09 -6.70 -3.51
CA LEU A 133 -13.44 -6.40 -3.98
C LEU A 133 -14.44 -7.43 -3.46
N VAL A 134 -14.09 -8.71 -3.56
CA VAL A 134 -14.88 -9.82 -2.99
C VAL A 134 -15.04 -9.64 -1.48
N LEU A 135 -13.95 -9.33 -0.77
CA LEU A 135 -13.99 -9.08 0.67
C LEU A 135 -14.90 -7.92 1.04
N VAL A 136 -14.85 -6.81 0.31
CA VAL A 136 -15.72 -5.64 0.53
C VAL A 136 -17.19 -6.00 0.26
N ALA A 137 -17.47 -6.72 -0.82
CA ALA A 137 -18.83 -7.17 -1.13
C ALA A 137 -19.40 -8.07 0.00
N PHE A 138 -18.62 -9.02 0.50
CA PHE A 138 -19.02 -9.86 1.65
C PHE A 138 -19.13 -9.06 2.95
N SER A 139 -18.27 -8.05 3.15
CA SER A 139 -18.33 -7.20 4.33
C SER A 139 -19.65 -6.47 4.44
N GLY A 140 -20.27 -6.06 3.32
CA GLY A 140 -21.59 -5.41 3.33
C GLY A 140 -22.67 -6.25 4.01
N MET A 141 -22.68 -7.56 3.77
CA MET A 141 -23.60 -8.49 4.46
C MET A 141 -23.31 -8.56 5.96
N PHE A 142 -22.02 -8.58 6.32
CA PHE A 142 -21.60 -8.64 7.71
C PHE A 142 -21.96 -7.35 8.47
N PHE A 143 -21.74 -6.18 7.88
CA PHE A 143 -22.15 -4.89 8.45
C PHE A 143 -23.68 -4.79 8.58
N PHE A 144 -24.45 -5.32 7.64
CA PHE A 144 -25.91 -5.35 7.73
C PHE A 144 -26.40 -6.14 8.96
N ILE A 145 -25.83 -7.32 9.21
CA ILE A 145 -26.18 -8.13 10.39
C ILE A 145 -25.93 -7.37 11.69
N PHE A 146 -24.77 -6.72 11.82
CA PHE A 146 -24.42 -5.94 13.01
C PHE A 146 -25.23 -4.64 13.11
N ALA A 147 -25.57 -4.00 11.99
CA ALA A 147 -26.46 -2.84 11.97
C ALA A 147 -27.83 -3.19 12.57
N SER A 148 -28.44 -4.30 12.14
CA SER A 148 -29.73 -4.76 12.67
C SER A 148 -29.69 -5.12 14.15
N ILE A 149 -28.55 -5.59 14.67
CA ILE A 149 -28.37 -5.83 16.12
C ILE A 149 -28.31 -4.50 16.90
N GLY A 150 -27.78 -3.44 16.28
CA GLY A 150 -27.69 -2.10 16.88
C GLY A 150 -28.96 -1.27 16.74
N GLU A 151 -29.92 -1.68 15.92
CA GLU A 151 -31.21 -0.99 15.73
C GLU A 151 -32.00 -0.94 17.04
N GLY A 152 -32.45 0.26 17.43
CA GLY A 152 -33.14 0.51 18.70
C GLY A 152 -32.22 0.78 19.90
N GLY A 153 -30.91 0.73 19.72
CA GLY A 153 -29.93 1.13 20.73
C GLY A 153 -29.65 2.64 20.76
N SER A 154 -28.88 3.08 21.77
CA SER A 154 -28.31 4.43 21.78
C SER A 154 -27.20 4.59 20.73
N GLU A 155 -26.82 5.82 20.37
CA GLU A 155 -25.65 6.07 19.49
C GLU A 155 -24.38 5.37 19.98
N LYS A 156 -24.18 5.32 21.31
CA LYS A 156 -23.06 4.58 21.92
C LYS A 156 -23.15 3.08 21.66
N THR A 157 -24.35 2.51 21.76
CA THR A 157 -24.60 1.10 21.47
C THR A 157 -24.23 0.79 20.02
N TYR A 158 -24.68 1.61 19.08
CA TYR A 158 -24.37 1.46 17.66
C TYR A 158 -22.86 1.49 17.40
N PHE A 159 -22.13 2.43 18.02
CA PHE A 159 -20.68 2.52 17.91
C PHE A 159 -19.98 1.23 18.35
N PHE A 160 -20.31 0.69 19.53
CA PHE A 160 -19.67 -0.54 20.04
C PHE A 160 -20.05 -1.78 19.23
N VAL A 161 -21.28 -1.87 18.74
CA VAL A 161 -21.74 -2.97 17.87
C VAL A 161 -21.01 -2.97 16.53
N MET A 162 -20.57 -1.81 16.04
CA MET A 162 -19.79 -1.69 14.79
C MET A 162 -18.29 -1.96 14.94
N LEU A 163 -17.73 -2.03 16.15
CA LEU A 163 -16.30 -2.32 16.32
C LEU A 163 -15.89 -3.73 15.83
N PRO A 164 -16.60 -4.82 16.18
CA PRO A 164 -16.26 -6.16 15.68
C PRO A 164 -16.19 -6.28 14.15
N PRO A 165 -17.19 -5.85 13.35
CA PRO A 165 -17.11 -5.95 11.89
C PRO A 165 -15.96 -5.12 11.30
N ILE A 166 -15.67 -3.93 11.86
CA ILE A 166 -14.51 -3.12 11.46
C ILE A 166 -13.20 -3.86 11.76
N ALA A 167 -13.05 -4.43 12.96
CA ALA A 167 -11.84 -5.14 13.36
C ALA A 167 -11.59 -6.38 12.49
N ILE A 168 -12.64 -7.17 12.22
CA ILE A 168 -12.58 -8.35 11.35
C ILE A 168 -12.19 -7.94 9.94
N LEU A 169 -12.83 -6.92 9.38
CA LEU A 169 -12.51 -6.43 8.04
C LEU A 169 -11.06 -5.95 7.95
N THR A 170 -10.60 -5.16 8.93
CA THR A 170 -9.22 -4.66 9.00
C THR A 170 -8.21 -5.79 9.05
N TYR A 171 -8.50 -6.87 9.79
CA TYR A 171 -7.68 -8.06 9.83
C TYR A 171 -7.60 -8.73 8.45
N PHE A 172 -8.72 -8.97 7.77
CA PHE A 172 -8.72 -9.58 6.44
C PHE A 172 -8.06 -8.71 5.36
N PHE A 173 -8.21 -7.38 5.42
CA PHE A 173 -7.44 -6.47 4.57
C PHE A 173 -5.94 -6.64 4.79
N SER A 174 -5.53 -6.76 6.05
CA SER A 174 -4.12 -6.99 6.42
C SER A 174 -3.61 -8.33 5.87
N VAL A 175 -4.44 -9.38 5.86
CA VAL A 175 -4.13 -10.67 5.21
C VAL A 175 -3.76 -10.49 3.75
N VAL A 176 -4.60 -9.83 2.97
CA VAL A 176 -4.35 -9.65 1.53
C VAL A 176 -3.10 -8.81 1.29
N ILE A 177 -2.89 -7.74 2.07
CA ILE A 177 -1.71 -6.85 1.94
C ILE A 177 -0.42 -7.61 2.28
N VAL A 178 -0.38 -8.30 3.42
CA VAL A 178 0.80 -9.07 3.86
C VAL A 178 1.11 -10.18 2.85
N GLN A 179 0.09 -10.89 2.37
CA GLN A 179 0.24 -11.90 1.34
C GLN A 179 0.83 -11.33 0.05
N ASN A 180 0.31 -10.20 -0.45
CA ASN A 180 0.84 -9.52 -1.64
C ASN A 180 2.33 -9.18 -1.47
N MET A 181 2.70 -8.67 -0.29
CA MET A 181 4.09 -8.34 0.03
C MET A 181 5.01 -9.57 -0.02
N TYR A 182 4.62 -10.69 0.61
CA TYR A 182 5.43 -11.91 0.58
C TYR A 182 5.47 -12.57 -0.80
N ALA A 183 4.39 -12.49 -1.58
CA ALA A 183 4.38 -12.98 -2.95
C ALA A 183 5.37 -12.20 -3.84
N LYS A 184 5.45 -10.86 -3.69
CA LYS A 184 6.46 -10.02 -4.36
C LYS A 184 7.88 -10.45 -4.00
N VAL A 185 8.14 -10.71 -2.72
CA VAL A 185 9.44 -11.21 -2.24
C VAL A 185 9.77 -12.55 -2.89
N MET A 186 8.86 -13.53 -2.88
CA MET A 186 9.08 -14.87 -3.47
C MET A 186 9.37 -14.79 -4.97
N MET A 187 8.58 -14.01 -5.73
CA MET A 187 8.79 -13.81 -7.17
C MET A 187 10.11 -13.10 -7.48
N SER A 188 10.58 -12.22 -6.59
CA SER A 188 11.87 -11.58 -6.80
C SER A 188 13.04 -12.56 -6.68
N GLN A 189 12.88 -13.68 -5.96
CA GLN A 189 13.96 -14.66 -5.77
C GLN A 189 13.99 -15.73 -6.86
N LYS A 190 12.83 -16.11 -7.40
CA LYS A 190 12.73 -17.07 -8.50
C LYS A 190 11.96 -16.47 -9.67
N ASP A 191 12.67 -16.32 -10.79
CA ASP A 191 12.08 -15.81 -12.02
C ASP A 191 11.03 -16.76 -12.62
N ASP A 192 11.06 -18.05 -12.32
CA ASP A 192 10.09 -19.00 -12.89
C ASP A 192 8.77 -19.09 -12.10
N LEU A 193 8.67 -18.40 -10.97
CA LEU A 193 7.47 -18.46 -10.14
C LEU A 193 6.36 -17.58 -10.74
N GLY A 194 5.28 -18.22 -11.16
CA GLY A 194 4.10 -17.54 -11.67
C GLY A 194 3.37 -16.72 -10.58
N PRO A 195 2.68 -15.62 -10.93
CA PRO A 195 2.01 -14.76 -9.95
C PRO A 195 0.95 -15.49 -9.10
N TRP A 196 0.19 -16.42 -9.71
CA TRP A 196 -0.81 -17.22 -9.00
C TRP A 196 -0.18 -18.19 -8.00
N GLU A 197 0.87 -18.92 -8.41
CA GLU A 197 1.61 -19.82 -7.52
C GLU A 197 2.26 -19.07 -6.37
N ALA A 198 2.82 -17.89 -6.64
CA ALA A 198 3.40 -17.01 -5.62
C ALA A 198 2.33 -16.55 -4.63
N PHE A 199 1.15 -16.16 -5.10
CA PHE A 199 0.03 -15.74 -4.25
C PHE A 199 -0.41 -16.88 -3.32
N GLY A 200 -0.64 -18.09 -3.85
CA GLY A 200 -1.04 -19.25 -3.04
C GLY A 200 0.03 -19.72 -2.05
N LYS A 201 1.30 -19.77 -2.49
CA LYS A 201 2.44 -20.11 -1.60
C LYS A 201 2.62 -19.05 -0.50
N ALA A 202 2.47 -17.77 -0.82
CA ALA A 202 2.51 -16.69 0.15
C ALA A 202 1.37 -16.78 1.17
N PHE A 203 0.15 -17.15 0.74
CA PHE A 203 -0.98 -17.35 1.66
C PHE A 203 -0.69 -18.45 2.69
N GLY A 204 -0.25 -19.62 2.21
CA GLY A 204 0.10 -20.73 3.09
C GLY A 204 1.27 -20.40 4.02
N TYR A 205 2.23 -19.59 3.54
CA TYR A 205 3.36 -19.13 4.35
C TYR A 205 2.94 -18.19 5.48
N THR A 206 2.15 -17.16 5.17
CA THR A 206 1.75 -16.13 6.14
C THR A 206 0.80 -16.70 7.18
N MET A 207 -0.15 -17.56 6.78
CA MET A 207 -1.08 -18.22 7.71
C MET A 207 -0.39 -19.19 8.67
N LYS A 208 0.64 -19.91 8.22
CA LYS A 208 1.43 -20.78 9.10
C LYS A 208 2.35 -20.02 10.06
N ARG A 209 2.57 -18.72 9.82
CA ARG A 209 3.54 -17.90 10.56
C ARG A 209 2.93 -16.55 10.93
N PRO A 210 2.17 -16.48 12.04
CA PRO A 210 1.51 -15.25 12.47
C PRO A 210 2.49 -14.10 12.78
N VAL A 211 3.77 -14.41 13.01
CA VAL A 211 4.84 -13.41 13.15
C VAL A 211 4.93 -12.47 11.94
N THR A 212 4.57 -12.93 10.74
CA THR A 212 4.52 -12.08 9.53
C THR A 212 3.55 -10.90 9.69
N PHE A 213 2.40 -11.14 10.34
CA PHE A 213 1.44 -10.10 10.69
C PHE A 213 1.99 -9.19 11.78
N LEU A 214 2.57 -9.74 12.84
CA LEU A 214 3.14 -8.92 13.93
C LEU A 214 4.20 -7.94 13.43
N LEU A 215 5.05 -8.35 12.48
CA LEU A 215 6.03 -7.45 11.86
C LEU A 215 5.35 -6.33 11.06
N PHE A 216 4.36 -6.68 10.25
CA PHE A 216 3.59 -5.71 9.46
C PHE A 216 2.86 -4.70 10.36
N TRP A 217 2.13 -5.19 11.35
CA TRP A 217 1.41 -4.37 12.33
C TRP A 217 2.37 -3.53 13.18
N GLY A 218 3.56 -4.02 13.50
CA GLY A 218 4.59 -3.24 14.18
C GLY A 218 5.06 -2.05 13.36
N VAL A 219 5.28 -2.21 12.06
CA VAL A 219 5.62 -1.09 11.17
C VAL A 219 4.45 -0.11 11.03
N LEU A 220 3.23 -0.63 10.89
CA LEU A 220 2.02 0.18 10.83
C LEU A 220 1.81 1.00 12.10
N PHE A 221 2.04 0.41 13.27
CA PHE A 221 1.97 1.08 14.56
C PHE A 221 2.98 2.22 14.67
N VAL A 222 4.22 2.03 14.21
CA VAL A 222 5.21 3.13 14.13
C VAL A 222 4.71 4.25 13.21
N GLY A 223 4.12 3.90 12.06
CA GLY A 223 3.48 4.88 11.17
C GLY A 223 2.34 5.64 11.85
N PHE A 224 1.53 4.97 12.65
CA PHE A 224 0.47 5.58 13.44
C PHE A 224 1.02 6.51 14.53
N LEU A 225 2.08 6.14 15.23
CA LEU A 225 2.75 7.01 16.19
C LEU A 225 3.30 8.29 15.52
N LEU A 226 3.89 8.18 14.33
CA LEU A 226 4.33 9.34 13.57
C LEU A 226 3.16 10.26 13.17
N LEU A 227 2.01 9.69 12.83
CA LEU A 227 0.78 10.46 12.58
C LEU A 227 0.31 11.19 13.83
N LEU A 228 0.33 10.56 15.00
CA LEU A 228 -0.03 11.22 16.27
C LEU A 228 0.93 12.36 16.60
N VAL A 229 2.23 12.19 16.36
CA VAL A 229 3.22 13.27 16.52
C VAL A 229 2.92 14.43 15.58
N TYR A 230 2.58 14.15 14.32
CA TYR A 230 2.16 15.18 13.36
C TYR A 230 0.93 15.95 13.84
N LEU A 231 -0.13 15.26 14.28
CA LEU A 231 -1.34 15.89 14.81
C LEU A 231 -1.09 16.68 16.11
N GLY A 232 -0.14 16.21 16.93
CA GLY A 232 0.31 16.93 18.11
C GLY A 232 1.01 18.24 17.76
N ILE A 233 1.86 18.26 16.73
CA ILE A 233 2.51 19.49 16.24
C ILE A 233 1.48 20.43 15.62
N ASP A 234 0.55 19.89 14.85
CA ASP A 234 -0.54 20.64 14.22
C ASP A 234 -1.42 21.35 15.25
N SER A 235 -1.85 20.64 16.31
CA SER A 235 -2.68 21.23 17.37
C SER A 235 -1.98 22.32 18.20
N LEU A 236 -0.64 22.30 18.25
CA LEU A 236 0.16 23.35 18.90
C LEU A 236 0.45 24.54 17.98
N THR A 237 0.34 24.36 16.66
CA THR A 237 0.71 25.38 15.68
C THR A 237 -0.54 26.08 15.15
N GLN A 238 -0.90 27.22 15.74
CA GLN A 238 -1.90 28.11 15.14
C GLN A 238 -1.31 28.70 13.86
N MET A 239 -1.76 28.24 12.69
CA MET A 239 -1.25 28.61 11.36
C MET A 239 -1.60 30.07 10.95
N SER A 240 -1.30 31.03 11.81
CA SER A 240 -1.68 32.44 11.68
C SER A 240 -0.69 33.27 10.87
N THR A 241 0.55 32.78 10.67
CA THR A 241 1.61 33.50 9.95
C THR A 241 2.16 32.68 8.78
N SER A 242 2.66 33.35 7.75
CA SER A 242 3.32 32.68 6.61
C SER A 242 4.50 31.80 7.04
N ILE A 243 5.21 32.19 8.11
CA ILE A 243 6.32 31.40 8.67
C ILE A 243 5.79 30.10 9.30
N THR A 244 4.72 30.17 10.10
CA THR A 244 4.09 28.97 10.68
C THR A 244 3.56 28.02 9.60
N ILE A 245 2.97 28.56 8.52
CA ILE A 245 2.51 27.76 7.38
C ILE A 245 3.69 27.07 6.69
N PHE A 246 4.79 27.78 6.44
CA PHE A 246 5.99 27.20 5.83
C PHE A 246 6.63 26.12 6.72
N MET A 247 6.67 26.34 8.04
CA MET A 247 7.15 25.33 9.00
C MET A 247 6.26 24.08 8.99
N MET A 248 4.94 24.25 8.96
CA MET A 248 4.01 23.12 8.87
C MET A 248 4.14 22.37 7.55
N PHE A 249 4.39 23.08 6.45
CA PHE A 249 4.74 22.44 5.18
C PHE A 249 6.00 21.57 5.31
N LEU A 250 7.06 22.05 5.98
CA LEU A 250 8.28 21.25 6.22
C LEU A 250 8.00 20.02 7.09
N VAL A 251 7.23 20.17 8.17
CA VAL A 251 6.80 19.04 9.03
C VAL A 251 6.02 18.01 8.21
N GLN A 252 5.13 18.47 7.33
CA GLN A 252 4.39 17.61 6.41
C GLN A 252 5.32 16.88 5.44
N GLN A 253 6.33 17.54 4.88
CA GLN A 253 7.32 16.89 4.00
C GLN A 253 8.13 15.82 4.74
N VAL A 254 8.54 16.07 6.00
CA VAL A 254 9.22 15.08 6.84
C VAL A 254 8.31 13.89 7.11
N SER A 255 7.03 14.10 7.42
CA SER A 255 6.06 13.02 7.63
C SER A 255 5.85 12.15 6.37
N VAL A 256 5.77 12.77 5.19
CA VAL A 256 5.66 12.05 3.90
C VAL A 256 6.94 11.25 3.61
N LEU A 257 8.11 11.83 3.88
CA LEU A 257 9.40 11.14 3.72
C LEU A 257 9.49 9.94 4.69
N ALA A 258 9.09 10.11 5.95
CA ALA A 258 9.06 9.04 6.94
C ALA A 258 8.10 7.91 6.55
N ARG A 259 6.92 8.22 6.01
CA ARG A 259 5.99 7.22 5.46
C ARG A 259 6.62 6.45 4.29
N THR A 260 7.33 7.15 3.41
CA THR A 260 8.05 6.51 2.29
C THR A 260 9.14 5.57 2.81
N PHE A 261 9.89 6.00 3.83
CA PHE A 261 10.88 5.17 4.50
C PHE A 261 10.25 3.91 5.10
N LEU A 262 9.14 4.04 5.84
CA LEU A 262 8.44 2.90 6.44
C LEU A 262 7.91 1.91 5.39
N LYS A 263 7.42 2.40 4.25
CA LYS A 263 7.01 1.54 3.13
C LYS A 263 8.16 0.66 2.63
N ILE A 264 9.31 1.27 2.34
CA ILE A 264 10.51 0.56 1.86
C ILE A 264 11.02 -0.40 2.94
N PHE A 265 11.04 0.07 4.19
CA PHE A 265 11.45 -0.73 5.35
C PHE A 265 10.58 -1.96 5.52
N ASN A 266 9.25 -1.85 5.38
CA ASN A 266 8.34 -2.99 5.52
C ASN A 266 8.63 -4.08 4.48
N LEU A 267 8.83 -3.70 3.21
CA LEU A 267 9.18 -4.63 2.14
C LEU A 267 10.55 -5.29 2.36
N THR A 268 11.53 -4.51 2.82
CA THR A 268 12.88 -4.99 3.17
C THR A 268 12.84 -5.96 4.34
N LEU A 269 12.01 -5.67 5.35
CA LEU A 269 11.81 -6.52 6.52
C LEU A 269 11.14 -7.84 6.15
N ALA A 270 10.12 -7.80 5.30
CA ALA A 270 9.45 -8.99 4.78
C ALA A 270 10.45 -9.90 4.04
N ARG A 271 11.32 -9.31 3.22
CA ARG A 271 12.40 -10.04 2.57
C ARG A 271 13.38 -10.65 3.57
N ALA A 272 13.91 -9.86 4.51
CA ALA A 272 14.85 -10.35 5.51
C ALA A 272 14.26 -11.49 6.37
N PHE A 273 12.96 -11.44 6.65
CA PHE A 273 12.25 -12.52 7.35
C PHE A 273 12.11 -13.78 6.50
N PHE A 274 11.82 -13.63 5.22
CA PHE A 274 11.75 -14.74 4.28
C PHE A 274 13.12 -15.40 4.07
N ASP A 275 14.19 -14.60 3.92
CA ASP A 275 15.56 -15.08 3.77
C ASP A 275 16.03 -15.88 5.01
N ALA A 276 15.58 -15.48 6.21
CA ALA A 276 15.85 -16.22 7.44
C ALA A 276 15.03 -17.52 7.59
N ASN A 277 13.91 -17.65 6.88
CA ASN A 277 13.02 -18.80 7.02
C ASN A 277 12.44 -19.24 5.65
N PRO A 278 13.26 -19.69 4.70
CA PRO A 278 12.80 -20.01 3.35
C PRO A 278 11.85 -21.21 3.33
N ILE A 279 11.00 -21.28 2.30
CA ILE A 279 10.28 -22.52 1.92
C ILE A 279 10.91 -23.06 0.64
N SER A 280 10.87 -24.37 0.41
CA SER A 280 11.14 -24.96 -0.90
C SER A 280 10.18 -24.41 -1.96
N LEU A 281 10.72 -23.56 -2.84
CA LEU A 281 9.98 -23.02 -3.98
C LEU A 281 10.08 -23.95 -5.20
N GLU A 282 10.30 -25.26 -5.03
CA GLU A 282 10.43 -26.22 -6.14
C GLU A 282 9.10 -26.48 -6.85
N LYS A 283 9.19 -26.65 -8.17
CA LYS A 283 8.12 -27.12 -9.03
C LYS A 283 8.15 -28.64 -8.94
N ARG A 284 7.05 -29.29 -8.55
CA ARG A 284 6.94 -30.75 -8.77
C ARG A 284 6.92 -30.94 -10.28
N VAL A 285 8.08 -31.21 -10.87
CA VAL A 285 8.18 -31.74 -12.23
C VAL A 285 7.41 -33.06 -12.17
N LYS A 286 6.28 -33.14 -12.88
CA LYS A 286 5.65 -34.43 -13.16
C LYS A 286 6.71 -35.22 -13.93
N LEU A 287 7.19 -36.31 -13.33
CA LEU A 287 7.95 -37.31 -14.05
C LEU A 287 7.00 -37.89 -15.11
N GLU A 288 7.15 -37.45 -16.36
CA GLU A 288 6.82 -38.31 -17.50
C GLU A 288 7.88 -39.41 -17.50
N THR A 289 7.64 -40.45 -16.71
CA THR A 289 8.35 -41.72 -16.93
C THR A 289 7.58 -42.42 -18.03
N ASN A 290 8.14 -42.37 -19.24
CA ASN A 290 7.88 -43.30 -20.33
C ASN A 290 7.60 -44.71 -19.78
N SER A 291 6.39 -45.20 -20.01
CA SER A 291 6.07 -46.63 -19.97
C SER A 291 5.38 -47.09 -21.26
N ASP A 292 5.75 -46.48 -22.40
CA ASP A 292 5.44 -46.98 -23.75
C ASP A 292 6.40 -48.12 -24.14
N LEU A 293 6.61 -49.07 -23.23
CA LEU A 293 7.27 -50.34 -23.53
C LEU A 293 6.43 -51.48 -22.96
N GLU A 294 5.22 -51.63 -23.49
CA GLU A 294 4.58 -52.93 -23.55
C GLU A 294 4.06 -53.19 -24.97
N ASP A 295 4.45 -54.38 -25.44
CA ASP A 295 3.86 -55.17 -26.52
C ASP A 295 4.29 -54.87 -27.98
N ASP A 296 5.37 -55.54 -28.38
CA ASP A 296 5.30 -56.37 -29.59
C ASP A 296 5.98 -57.71 -29.28
N SER A 297 5.15 -58.65 -28.82
CA SER A 297 5.39 -60.08 -28.96
C SER A 297 5.61 -60.46 -30.44
N VAL A 298 6.26 -61.61 -30.70
CA VAL A 298 6.11 -62.52 -31.89
C VAL A 298 7.46 -63.05 -32.44
N VAL A 299 7.76 -64.32 -32.09
CA VAL A 299 8.16 -65.44 -33.00
C VAL A 299 9.63 -65.94 -33.09
N ARG A 300 9.78 -67.15 -32.49
CA ARG A 300 10.39 -68.42 -32.96
C ARG A 300 11.93 -68.53 -33.15
N VAL A 301 12.55 -69.53 -32.49
CA VAL A 301 13.08 -70.83 -33.03
C VAL A 301 14.26 -70.56 -33.98
N GLU A 302 15.52 -70.92 -33.70
CA GLU A 302 16.14 -72.15 -33.16
C GLU A 302 17.34 -71.83 -32.25
#